data_AF-A0A6P0DVH8-F1
#
_entry.id   AF-A0A6P0DVH8-F1
#
_cell.length_a   1.000
_cell.length_b   1.000
_cell.length_c   1.000
_cell.angle_alpha   90.00
_cell.angle_beta   90.00
_cell.angle_gamma   90.00
#
_symmetry.space_group_name_H-M   'P 1'
#
loop_
_entity.id
_entity.type
_entity.pdbx_description
1 polymer ?
#
loop_
_entity_poly.entity_id
_entity_poly.type
_entity_poly.pdbx_seq_one_letter_code
_entity_poly.pdbx_strand_id
1 'polypeptide(L)' 'MIKVTVMYPYAEGARFDHDYYRERHMPLAKARLGNACAYYTVDKGLAGGAPGTPPAYVAMCAFICE' A
#
# COMPACT_ATOMS: atom_id res chain seq x y z
N MET A 1 11.91 2.88 -16.51
CA MET A 1 10.98 2.13 -15.64
C MET A 1 11.36 2.36 -14.20
N ILE A 2 10.44 2.89 -13.40
CA ILE A 2 10.62 3.11 -11.95
C ILE A 2 9.50 2.42 -11.16
N LYS A 3 9.81 2.07 -9.91
CA LYS A 3 8.85 1.55 -8.94
C LYS A 3 8.71 2.55 -7.80
N VAL A 4 7.56 3.21 -7.71
CA VAL A 4 7.26 4.10 -6.58
C VAL A 4 6.57 3.29 -5.51
N THR A 5 7.24 3.10 -4.37
CA THR A 5 6.69 2.31 -3.24
C THR A 5 6.23 3.25 -2.14
N VAL A 6 4.99 3.09 -1.67
CA VAL A 6 4.45 3.80 -0.51
C VAL A 6 4.25 2.79 0.60
N MET A 7 4.80 3.10 1.79
CA MET A 7 4.85 2.17 2.92
C MET A 7 4.33 2.90 4.15
N TYR A 8 3.27 2.35 4.77
CA TYR A 8 2.66 2.92 5.96
C TYR A 8 3.16 2.15 7.19
N PRO A 9 4.03 2.73 8.03
CA PRO A 9 4.54 2.04 9.21
C PRO A 9 3.40 1.59 10.11
N TYR A 10 3.51 0.37 10.63
CA TYR A 10 2.58 -0.09 11.66
C TYR A 10 2.81 0.71 12.94
N ALA A 11 1.71 1.10 13.58
CA ALA A 11 1.70 1.65 14.92
C ALA A 11 0.50 1.05 15.67
N GLU A 12 0.72 0.61 16.90
CA GLU A 12 -0.32 0.02 17.72
C GLU A 12 -1.47 1.03 17.96
N GLY A 13 -2.71 0.57 17.80
CA GLY A 13 -3.91 1.40 17.93
C GLY A 13 -4.15 2.42 16.80
N ALA A 14 -3.24 2.53 15.82
CA ALA A 14 -3.44 3.44 14.69
C ALA A 14 -4.54 2.94 13.75
N ARG A 15 -5.35 3.87 13.24
CA ARG A 15 -6.42 3.55 12.29
C ARG A 15 -5.87 3.42 10.87
N PHE A 16 -6.08 2.27 10.26
CA PHE A 16 -5.90 2.08 8.82
C PHE A 16 -7.10 1.32 8.24
N ASP A 17 -7.87 1.97 7.37
CA ASP A 17 -9.03 1.37 6.70
C ASP A 17 -8.60 0.75 5.37
N HIS A 18 -8.47 -0.57 5.35
CA HIS A 18 -8.01 -1.30 4.18
C HIS A 18 -9.03 -1.34 3.03
N ASP A 19 -10.33 -1.34 3.34
CA ASP A 19 -11.37 -1.38 2.31
C ASP A 19 -11.45 -0.02 1.61
N TYR A 20 -11.42 1.08 2.37
CA TYR A 20 -11.30 2.42 1.79
C TYR A 20 -10.02 2.56 0.94
N TYR A 21 -8.89 2.07 1.45
CA TYR A 21 -7.61 2.16 0.74
C TYR A 21 -7.67 1.42 -0.61
N ARG A 22 -8.15 0.17 -0.62
CA ARG A 22 -8.28 -0.66 -1.82
C ARG A 22 -9.33 -0.11 -2.80
N GLU A 23 -10.51 0.26 -2.31
CA GLU A 23 -11.69 0.50 -3.16
C GLU A 23 -11.88 1.94 -3.58
N ARG A 24 -11.30 2.90 -2.83
CA ARG A 24 -11.47 4.34 -3.09
C ARG A 24 -10.15 5.02 -3.36
N HIS A 25 -9.20 4.88 -2.46
CA HIS A 25 -7.94 5.62 -2.54
C HIS A 25 -7.09 5.19 -3.75
N MET A 26 -6.81 3.89 -3.89
CA MET A 26 -5.93 3.38 -4.94
C MET A 26 -6.49 3.57 -6.36
N PRO A 27 -7.79 3.35 -6.64
CA PRO A 27 -8.39 3.68 -7.93
C PRO A 27 -8.30 5.18 -8.26
N LEU A 28 -8.52 6.06 -7.28
CA LEU A 28 -8.37 7.50 -7.46
C LEU A 28 -6.93 7.87 -7.81
N ALA A 29 -5.94 7.36 -7.07
CA ALA A 29 -4.53 7.60 -7.35
C ALA A 29 -4.14 7.13 -8.76
N LYS A 30 -4.54 5.91 -9.16
CA LYS A 30 -4.29 5.40 -10.51
C LYS A 30 -4.95 6.27 -11.60
N ALA A 31 -6.19 6.72 -11.38
CA ALA A 31 -6.88 7.60 -12.32
C ALA A 31 -6.16 8.95 -12.50
N ARG A 32 -5.56 9.48 -11.43
CA ARG A 32 -4.78 10.73 -11.48
C ARG A 32 -3.40 10.56 -12.12
N LEU A 33 -2.75 9.43 -11.89
CA LEU A 33 -1.47 9.10 -12.55
C LEU A 33 -1.65 8.79 -14.04
N GLY A 34 -2.83 8.32 -14.45
CA GLY A 34 -3.16 8.07 -15.85
C GLY A 34 -2.20 7.08 -16.49
N ASN A 35 -1.70 7.44 -17.67
CA ASN A 35 -0.78 6.59 -18.46
C ASN A 35 0.64 6.56 -17.91
N ALA A 36 1.01 7.46 -16.99
CA ALA A 36 2.34 7.43 -16.38
C ALA A 36 2.53 6.21 -15.47
N CYS A 37 1.44 5.64 -14.95
CA CYS A 37 1.46 4.40 -14.17
C CYS A 37 0.81 3.28 -14.97
N ALA A 38 1.57 2.23 -15.27
CA ALA A 38 1.06 1.05 -15.96
C ALA A 38 0.07 0.27 -15.08
N TYR A 39 0.50 -0.08 -13.87
CA TYR A 39 -0.32 -0.80 -12.89
C TYR A 39 0.14 -0.50 -11.45
N TYR A 40 -0.65 -0.96 -10.47
CA TYR A 40 -0.31 -0.86 -9.07
C TYR A 40 -0.58 -2.17 -8.30
N THR A 41 0.08 -2.32 -7.16
CA THR A 41 -0.17 -3.40 -6.18
C THR A 41 -0.72 -2.84 -4.88
N VAL A 42 -1.38 -3.67 -4.07
CA VAL A 42 -1.83 -3.33 -2.71
C VAL A 42 -1.59 -4.53 -1.80
N ASP A 43 -0.84 -4.30 -0.72
CA ASP A 43 -0.47 -5.33 0.25
C ASP A 43 -0.97 -4.93 1.65
N LYS A 44 -1.53 -5.91 2.38
CA LYS A 44 -1.92 -5.76 3.78
C LYS A 44 -0.92 -6.46 4.68
N GLY A 45 -0.37 -5.75 5.65
CA GLY A 45 0.51 -6.33 6.66
C GLY A 45 -0.23 -7.32 7.54
N LEU A 46 0.32 -8.53 7.69
CA LEU A 46 -0.27 -9.59 8.53
C LEU A 46 0.56 -9.86 9.78
N ALA A 47 1.88 -10.00 9.64
CA ALA A 47 2.81 -10.31 10.72
C ALA A 47 4.23 -9.83 10.40
N GLY A 48 5.08 -9.76 11.43
CA GLY A 48 6.50 -9.48 11.34
C GLY A 48 7.35 -10.74 11.13
N GLY A 49 8.68 -10.57 11.20
CA GLY A 49 9.64 -11.65 10.94
C GLY A 49 9.75 -12.72 12.04
N ALA A 50 9.21 -12.47 13.23
CA ALA A 50 9.21 -13.40 14.35
C ALA A 50 7.77 -13.78 14.76
N PRO A 51 7.55 -14.98 15.33
CA PRO A 51 6.22 -15.40 15.77
C PRO A 51 5.56 -14.37 16.70
N GLY A 52 4.31 -14.01 16.40
CA GLY A 52 3.52 -13.07 17.21
C GLY A 52 3.91 -11.59 17.11
N THR A 53 4.88 -11.23 16.26
CA THR A 53 5.26 -9.82 16.06
C THR A 53 4.38 -9.13 15.03
N PRO A 54 4.04 -7.83 15.19
CA PRO A 54 3.28 -7.08 14.20
C PRO A 54 4.10 -6.88 12.92
N PRO A 55 3.45 -6.62 11.77
CA PRO A 55 4.16 -6.29 10.54
C PRO A 55 4.91 -4.96 10.69
N ALA A 56 6.00 -4.76 9.94
CA ALA A 56 6.70 -3.47 9.91
C ALA A 56 5.82 -2.36 9.30
N TYR A 57 4.98 -2.72 8.33
CA TYR A 57 4.07 -1.82 7.64
C TYR A 57 2.64 -2.38 7.70
N VAL A 58 1.67 -1.56 8.10
CA VAL A 58 0.26 -1.95 8.14
C VAL A 58 -0.30 -2.13 6.73
N ALA A 59 0.16 -1.31 5.77
CA ALA A 59 -0.18 -1.41 4.36
C ALA A 59 0.99 -0.93 3.49
N MET A 60 1.06 -1.47 2.27
CA MET A 60 1.98 -1.00 1.24
C MET A 60 1.28 -0.96 -0.12
N CYS A 61 1.77 -0.11 -1.02
CA CYS A 61 1.47 -0.21 -2.44
C CYS A 61 2.72 0.10 -3.27
N ALA A 62 2.72 -0.37 -4.51
CA ALA A 62 3.69 0.05 -5.50
C ALA A 62 2.98 0.51 -6.78
N PHE A 63 3.40 1.64 -7.33
CA PHE A 63 3.05 2.07 -8.68
C PHE A 63 4.22 1.75 -9.62
N ILE A 64 3.94 1.04 -10.69
CA ILE A 64 4.93 0.68 -11.71
C ILE A 64 4.73 1.65 -12.87
N CYS A 65 5.75 2.46 -13.10
CA CYS A 65 5.74 3.55 -14.08
C CYS A 65 6.88 3.33 -15.09
N GLU A 66 6.65 3.68 -16.35
CA GLU A 66 7.70 3.63 -17.38
C GLU A 66 8.73 4.76 -17.19
#